data_AF-A0A2P8WAX2-F1
#
_entry.id   AF-A0A2P8WAX2-F1
#
_cell.length_a   1.000
_cell.length_b   1.000
_cell.length_c   1.000
_cell.angle_alpha   90.00
_cell.angle_beta   90.00
_cell.angle_gamma   90.00
#
_symmetry.space_group_name_H-M   'P 1'
#
loop_
_entity.id
_entity.type
_entity.pdbx_description
1 polymer ?
#
loop_
_entity_poly.entity_id
_entity_poly.type
_entity_poly.pdbx_seq_one_letter_code
_entity_poly.pdbx_strand_id
1 'polypeptide(L)' 'LGEAIEAQNTLEELNIPACRAYIRAYKVHERAALEGIAIGQRNGRQAQAAFSDYRRVVDEILTDWRIL' A
#
# COMPACT_ATOMS: atom_id res chain seq x y z
N LEU A 1 -7.52 -7.36 6.66
CA LEU A 1 -6.11 -7.78 6.64
C LEU A 1 -5.98 -9.29 6.44
N GLY A 2 -6.85 -10.14 7.02
CA GLY A 2 -6.80 -11.60 6.85
C GLY A 2 -6.61 -12.06 5.40
N GLU A 3 -7.48 -11.64 4.49
CA GLU A 3 -7.36 -11.98 3.04
C GLU A 3 -6.02 -11.57 2.43
N ALA A 4 -5.47 -10.42 2.82
CA ALA A 4 -4.19 -9.94 2.30
C ALA A 4 -3.01 -10.75 2.85
N ILE A 5 -3.11 -11.24 4.09
CA ILE A 5 -2.11 -12.13 4.71
C ILE A 5 -2.15 -13.49 4.02
N GLU A 6 -3.34 -14.07 3.84
CA GLU A 6 -3.52 -15.34 3.14
C GLU A 6 -2.97 -15.27 1.71
N ALA A 7 -3.27 -14.20 0.98
CA ALA A 7 -2.74 -13.98 -0.35
C ALA A 7 -1.21 -13.85 -0.37
N GLN A 8 -0.61 -13.12 0.59
CA GLN A 8 0.85 -13.03 0.70
C GLN A 8 1.49 -14.39 1.00
N ASN A 9 0.90 -15.19 1.88
CA ASN A 9 1.40 -16.53 2.19
C ASN A 9 1.41 -17.41 0.92
N THR A 10 0.34 -17.35 0.11
CA THR A 10 0.30 -18.07 -1.17
C THR A 10 1.39 -17.59 -2.14
N LEU A 11 1.65 -16.28 -2.22
CA LEU A 11 2.72 -15.75 -3.06
C LEU A 11 4.10 -16.22 -2.58
N GLU A 12 4.32 -16.26 -1.27
CA GLU A 12 5.55 -16.77 -0.65
C GLU A 12 5.75 -18.26 -0.94
N GLU A 13 4.71 -19.09 -0.78
CA GLU A 13 4.75 -20.52 -1.12
C GLU A 13 5.12 -20.77 -2.60
N LEU A 14 4.73 -19.86 -3.49
CA LEU A 14 5.03 -19.91 -4.93
C LEU A 14 6.36 -19.24 -5.30
N ASN A 15 7.14 -18.74 -4.34
CA ASN A 15 8.37 -17.97 -4.56
C ASN A 15 8.16 -16.72 -5.43
N ILE A 16 6.99 -16.10 -5.33
CA ILE A 16 6.68 -14.84 -6.02
C ILE A 16 6.96 -13.69 -5.05
N PRO A 17 7.94 -12.82 -5.33
CA PRO A 17 8.24 -11.69 -4.46
C PRO A 17 7.07 -10.69 -4.48
N ALA A 18 6.68 -10.25 -3.29
CA ALA A 18 5.67 -9.22 -3.07
C ALA A 18 6.11 -8.29 -1.94
N CYS A 19 5.64 -7.05 -1.95
CA CYS A 19 5.83 -6.15 -0.82
C CYS A 19 5.20 -6.76 0.44
N ARG A 20 5.87 -6.61 1.59
CA ARG A 20 5.38 -7.00 2.92
C ARG A 20 4.32 -6.04 3.42
N ALA A 21 4.45 -4.75 3.14
CA ALA A 21 3.45 -3.74 3.47
C ALA A 21 2.12 -3.94 2.69
N TYR A 22 1.01 -3.57 3.35
CA TYR A 22 -0.33 -3.65 2.78
C TYR A 22 -0.91 -2.25 2.56
N ILE A 23 -1.66 -2.08 1.46
CA ILE A 23 -2.56 -0.94 1.26
C ILE A 23 -3.95 -1.32 1.77
N ARG A 24 -4.37 -0.76 2.90
CA ARG A 24 -5.71 -1.03 3.44
C ARG A 24 -6.79 -0.32 2.63
N ALA A 25 -7.96 -0.95 2.53
CA ALA A 25 -9.12 -0.40 1.86
C ALA A 25 -9.73 0.74 2.70
N TYR A 26 -9.49 1.98 2.27
CA TYR A 26 -10.10 3.16 2.84
C TYR A 26 -11.02 3.86 1.84
N LYS A 27 -12.20 4.30 2.28
CA LYS A 27 -13.12 5.15 1.47
C LYS A 27 -12.47 6.43 0.94
N VAL A 28 -11.38 6.87 1.57
CA VAL A 28 -10.65 8.06 1.15
C VAL A 28 -9.97 7.87 -0.21
N HIS A 29 -9.65 6.63 -0.61
CA HIS A 29 -9.07 6.30 -1.91
C HIS A 29 -10.05 6.62 -3.04
N GLU A 30 -11.30 6.13 -2.93
CA GLU A 30 -12.35 6.39 -3.92
C GLU A 30 -12.58 7.88 -4.13
N ARG A 31 -12.73 8.60 -3.01
CA ARG A 31 -12.98 10.04 -3.05
C ARG A 31 -11.78 10.84 -3.59
N ALA A 32 -10.54 10.44 -3.28
CA ALA A 32 -9.35 11.08 -3.85
C ALA A 32 -9.30 10.88 -5.38
N ALA A 33 -9.64 9.67 -5.86
CA ALA A 33 -9.73 9.37 -7.28
C ALA A 33 -10.82 10.21 -7.99
N LEU A 34 -12.01 10.37 -7.38
CA LEU A 34 -13.08 11.22 -7.92
C LEU A 34 -12.69 12.70 -7.99
N GLU A 35 -11.90 13.18 -7.03
CA GLU A 35 -11.38 14.55 -6.99
C GLU A 35 -10.17 14.75 -7.93
N GLY A 36 -9.64 13.68 -8.55
CA GLY A 36 -8.47 13.75 -9.42
C GLY A 36 -7.17 14.08 -8.68
N ILE A 37 -7.10 13.82 -7.38
CA ILE A 37 -5.94 14.14 -6.53
C ILE A 37 -5.27 12.89 -5.98
N ALA A 38 -3.97 12.99 -5.71
CA ALA A 38 -3.25 11.91 -5.02
C ALA A 38 -3.71 11.81 -3.56
N ILE A 39 -3.65 10.61 -2.99
CA ILE A 39 -4.06 10.37 -1.59
C ILE A 39 -3.30 11.26 -0.59
N GLY A 40 -2.02 11.59 -0.88
CA GLY A 40 -1.19 12.46 -0.06
C GLY A 40 -1.54 13.95 -0.14
N GLN A 41 -2.33 14.38 -1.12
CA GLN A 41 -2.82 15.75 -1.25
C GLN A 41 -4.11 15.99 -0.46
N ARG A 42 -4.71 14.91 0.08
CA ARG A 42 -5.99 14.96 0.74
C ARG A 42 -5.83 15.07 2.25
N ASN A 43 -6.61 15.95 2.87
CA ASN A 43 -6.55 16.16 4.31
C ASN A 43 -7.41 15.17 5.10
N GLY A 44 -7.02 14.89 6.35
CA GLY A 44 -7.81 14.13 7.32
C GLY A 44 -7.17 12.83 7.78
N ARG A 45 -7.63 12.30 8.92
CA ARG A 45 -7.02 11.13 9.60
C ARG A 45 -6.99 9.88 8.72
N GLN A 46 -8.05 9.62 7.96
CA GLN A 46 -8.12 8.49 7.03
C GLN A 46 -7.18 8.67 5.83
N ALA A 47 -7.03 9.90 5.33
CA ALA A 47 -6.06 10.21 4.27
C ALA A 47 -4.62 9.99 4.75
N GLN A 48 -4.31 10.44 5.97
CA GLN A 48 -2.98 10.24 6.57
C GLN A 48 -2.67 8.75 6.79
N ALA A 49 -3.64 7.96 7.24
CA ALA A 49 -3.46 6.52 7.43
C ALA A 49 -3.25 5.81 6.08
N ALA A 50 -4.08 6.12 5.08
CA ALA A 50 -3.96 5.62 3.72
C ALA A 50 -2.59 5.98 3.09
N PHE A 51 -2.18 7.24 3.20
CA PHE A 51 -0.90 7.72 2.71
C PHE A 51 0.29 7.02 3.40
N SER A 52 0.20 6.77 4.71
CA SER A 52 1.23 6.04 5.44
C SER A 52 1.41 4.60 4.93
N ASP A 53 0.34 3.93 4.51
CA ASP A 53 0.42 2.59 3.93
C ASP A 53 1.20 2.61 2.61
N TYR A 54 0.93 3.59 1.73
CA TYR A 54 1.70 3.79 0.50
C TYR A 54 3.18 4.09 0.77
N ARG A 55 3.49 4.90 1.79
CA ARG A 55 4.89 5.18 2.13
C ARG A 55 5.67 3.92 2.49
N ARG A 56 5.07 3.01 3.27
CA ARG A 56 5.75 1.75 3.62
C ARG A 56 6.06 0.90 2.38
N VAL A 57 5.12 0.83 1.43
CA VAL A 57 5.34 0.13 0.14
C VAL A 57 6.46 0.80 -0.66
N VAL A 58 6.47 2.13 -0.75
CA VAL A 58 7.53 2.88 -1.45
C VAL A 58 8.90 2.65 -0.79
N ASP A 59 8.97 2.66 0.55
CA ASP A 59 10.22 2.42 1.28
C ASP A 59 10.80 1.02 0.97
N GLU A 60 9.93 0.00 0.84
CA GLU A 60 10.34 -1.34 0.42
C GLU A 60 10.85 -1.37 -1.02
N ILE A 61 10.13 -0.78 -1.97
CA ILE A 61 10.54 -0.72 -3.39
C ILE A 61 11.89 -0.02 -3.52
N LEU A 62 12.07 1.12 -2.84
CA LEU A 62 13.33 1.87 -2.87
C LEU A 62 14.48 1.09 -2.21
N THR A 63 14.19 0.29 -1.20
CA THR A 63 15.19 -0.58 -0.56
C THR A 63 15.61 -1.69 -1.51
N ASP A 64 14.65 -2.35 -2.16
CA ASP A 64 14.88 -3.42 -3.14
C ASP A 64 15.70 -2.91 -4.33
N TRP A 65 15.34 -1.76 -4.91
CA TRP A 65 16.10 -1.14 -6.01
C TRP A 65 17.52 -0.72 -5.67
N ARG A 66 17.84 -0.46 -4.39
CA ARG A 66 19.23 -0.16 -3.98
C ARG A 66 20.11 -1.41 -3.91
N ILE A 67 19.50 -2.59 -3.94
CA ILE A 67 20.16 -3.89 -3.84
C ILE A 67 20.34 -4.53 -5.23
N LEU A 68 19.65 -4.03 -6.26
CA LEU A 68 19.86 -4.35 -7.68
C LEU A 68 21.04 -3.56 -8.27
#